data_AF-A0A7X1LCG4-F1
#
_entry.id   AF-A0A7X1LCG4-F1
#
_cell.length_a   1.000
_cell.length_b   1.000
_cell.length_c   1.000
_cell.angle_alpha   90.00
_cell.angle_beta   90.00
_cell.angle_gamma   90.00
#
_symmetry.space_group_name_H-M   'P 1'
#
loop_
_entity.id
_entity.type
_entity.pdbx_description
1 polymer ?
#
loop_
_entity_poly.entity_id
_entity_poly.type
_entity_poly.pdbx_seq_one_letter_code
_entity_poly.pdbx_strand_id
1 'polypeptide(L)'
;MFGIGVPELLIILAIALIVIGPKKLPDLAKSLGRALNEFKKATKEFKDSMDIDEDINTIKKPFNEINDGIRGVLTDKPSDKAVKTDTLEDIIDRVPVTETKEDTPDQTDQTDQTGQTGQTDQPENNGTKTDD
;
A
#
# COMPACT_ATOMS: atom_id res chain seq x y z
N MET A 1 -9.99 -12.44 2.61
CA MET A 1 -11.47 -12.59 2.64
C MET A 1 -12.23 -11.36 3.15
N PHE A 2 -11.59 -10.22 3.46
CA PHE A 2 -12.31 -8.96 3.70
C PHE A 2 -11.62 -7.81 2.94
N GLY A 3 -11.91 -7.73 1.65
CA GLY A 3 -11.58 -6.56 0.83
C GLY A 3 -12.64 -5.48 1.04
N ILE A 4 -12.75 -4.95 2.26
CA ILE A 4 -13.63 -3.81 2.53
C ILE A 4 -12.93 -2.58 1.97
N GLY A 5 -13.37 -2.15 0.80
CA GLY A 5 -12.92 -0.91 0.19
C GLY A 5 -13.63 0.29 0.81
N VAL A 6 -13.20 1.46 0.35
CA VAL A 6 -13.88 2.73 0.65
C VAL A 6 -15.37 2.69 0.27
N PRO A 7 -15.80 2.09 -0.86
CA PRO A 7 -17.23 1.99 -1.21
C PRO A 7 -18.06 1.21 -0.20
N GLU A 8 -17.57 0.05 0.25
CA GLU A 8 -18.26 -0.80 1.23
C GLU A 8 -18.37 -0.08 2.58
N LEU A 9 -17.31 0.62 3.01
CA LEU A 9 -17.32 1.42 4.23
C LEU A 9 -18.35 2.56 4.17
N LEU A 10 -18.50 3.23 3.02
CA LEU A 10 -19.50 4.29 2.84
C LEU A 10 -20.93 3.77 2.92
N ILE A 11 -21.21 2.57 2.41
CA ILE A 11 -22.54 1.95 2.51
C ILE A 11 -22.88 1.68 3.98
N ILE A 12 -21.95 1.10 4.73
CA ILE A 12 -22.13 0.82 6.16
C ILE A 12 -22.32 2.14 6.93
N LEU A 13 -21.54 3.16 6.61
CA LEU A 13 -21.67 4.49 7.20
C LEU A 13 -23.04 5.11 6.90
N ALA A 14 -23.55 4.98 5.68
CA ALA A 14 -24.87 5.49 5.30
C ALA A 14 -25.99 4.82 6.11
N ILE A 15 -25.91 3.50 6.33
CA ILE A 15 -26.88 2.78 7.18
C ILE A 15 -26.77 3.26 8.63
N ALA A 16 -25.56 3.37 9.18
CA ALA A 16 -25.34 3.88 10.53
C ALA A 16 -25.87 5.32 10.70
N LEU A 17 -25.72 6.15 9.66
CA LEU A 17 -26.25 7.51 9.59
C LEU A 17 -27.76 7.57 9.57
N ILE A 18 -28.45 6.59 8.99
CA ILE A 18 -29.92 6.52 9.04
C ILE A 18 -30.39 6.19 10.46
N VAL A 19 -29.72 5.24 11.11
CA VAL A 19 -30.07 4.78 12.47
C VAL A 19 -29.80 5.88 13.51
N ILE A 20 -28.61 6.49 13.46
CA ILE A 20 -28.16 7.50 14.43
C ILE A 20 -28.65 8.90 14.04
N GLY A 21 -28.71 9.19 12.75
CA GLY A 21 -28.98 10.51 12.18
C GLY A 21 -27.70 11.30 11.88
N PRO A 22 -27.53 11.91 10.69
CA PRO A 22 -26.33 12.68 10.34
C PRO A 22 -26.14 13.93 11.19
N LYS A 23 -27.22 14.46 11.77
CA LYS A 23 -27.15 15.60 12.70
C LYS A 23 -26.57 15.21 14.06
N LYS A 24 -26.66 13.93 14.46
CA LYS A 24 -26.17 13.47 15.78
C LYS A 24 -24.70 13.06 15.75
N LEU A 25 -24.15 12.64 14.62
CA LEU A 25 -22.71 12.37 14.49
C LEU A 25 -21.80 13.53 14.95
N PRO A 26 -22.00 14.79 14.50
CA PRO A 26 -21.13 15.88 14.94
C PRO A 26 -21.27 16.15 16.44
N ASP A 27 -22.45 15.94 17.02
CA ASP A 27 -22.65 16.10 18.46
C ASP A 27 -21.97 14.99 19.27
N LEU A 28 -22.07 13.73 18.82
CA LEU A 28 -21.31 12.60 19.40
C LEU A 28 -19.80 12.78 19.25
N ALA A 29 -19.33 13.25 18.10
CA ALA A 29 -17.92 13.52 17.86
C ALA A 29 -17.41 14.65 18.75
N LYS A 30 -18.22 15.70 18.98
CA LYS A 30 -17.89 16.79 19.91
C LYS A 30 -17.81 16.31 21.35
N SER A 31 -18.77 15.50 21.81
CA SER A 31 -18.76 14.98 23.18
C SER A 31 -17.60 14.02 23.41
N LEU A 32 -17.38 13.07 22.49
CA LEU A 32 -16.25 12.15 22.54
C LEU A 32 -14.92 12.91 22.42
N GLY A 33 -14.84 13.91 21.54
CA GLY A 33 -13.65 14.74 21.37
C GLY A 33 -13.29 15.52 22.63
N ARG A 34 -14.28 16.06 23.34
CA ARG A 34 -14.08 16.70 24.65
C ARG A 34 -13.60 15.69 25.69
N ALA A 35 -14.23 14.52 25.77
CA ALA A 35 -13.84 13.46 26.68
C ALA A 35 -12.41 12.96 26.42
N LEU A 36 -12.04 12.76 25.15
CA LEU A 36 -10.67 12.38 24.76
C LEU A 36 -9.65 13.48 25.07
N ASN A 37 -10.03 14.75 24.90
CA ASN A 37 -9.15 15.88 25.22
C ASN A 37 -8.92 16.00 26.73
N GLU A 38 -9.96 15.84 27.55
CA GLU A 38 -9.87 15.79 29.01
C GLU A 38 -9.07 14.57 29.46
N PHE A 39 -9.35 13.39 28.90
CA PHE A 39 -8.58 12.18 29.15
C PHE A 39 -7.09 12.35 28.80
N LYS A 40 -6.78 12.97 27.65
CA LYS A 40 -5.41 13.28 27.25
C LYS A 40 -4.73 14.23 28.23
N LYS A 41 -5.43 15.27 28.71
CA LYS A 41 -4.90 16.20 29.72
C LYS A 41 -4.63 15.48 31.05
N ALA A 42 -5.59 14.71 31.55
CA ALA A 42 -5.43 13.92 32.76
C ALA A 42 -4.27 12.91 32.64
N THR A 43 -4.14 12.25 31.50
CA THR A 43 -3.02 11.33 31.22
C THR A 43 -1.68 12.07 31.15
N LYS A 44 -1.66 13.31 30.62
CA LYS A 44 -0.46 14.14 30.58
C LYS A 44 -0.06 14.57 31.99
N GLU A 45 -0.99 15.09 32.79
CA GLU A 45 -0.73 15.45 34.18
C GLU A 45 -0.24 14.25 35.00
N PHE A 46 -0.82 13.06 34.76
CA PHE A 46 -0.34 11.82 35.37
C PHE A 46 1.11 11.49 34.97
N LYS A 47 1.45 11.62 33.68
CA LYS A 47 2.82 11.47 33.14
C LYS A 47 3.81 12.56 33.55
N ASP A 48 3.33 13.75 33.90
CA ASP A 48 4.16 14.82 34.44
C ASP A 48 4.39 14.59 35.96
N SER A 49 3.41 13.99 36.66
CA SER A 49 3.45 13.75 38.12
C SER A 49 4.22 12.50 38.56
N MET A 50 4.23 11.47 37.72
CA MET A 50 5.20 10.39 37.78
C MET A 50 6.28 10.80 36.78
N ASP A 51 7.55 10.90 37.14
CA ASP A 51 8.68 11.37 36.29
C ASP A 51 8.94 10.58 34.98
N ILE A 52 7.93 9.87 34.49
CA ILE A 52 7.84 9.11 33.25
C ILE A 52 8.31 9.93 32.06
N ASP A 53 8.09 11.24 32.04
CA ASP A 53 8.58 12.10 30.95
C ASP A 53 10.11 12.20 30.93
N GLU A 54 10.80 12.20 32.07
CA GLU A 54 12.27 12.21 32.12
C GLU A 54 12.83 10.85 31.65
N ASP A 55 12.23 9.74 32.08
CA ASP A 55 12.58 8.38 31.65
C ASP A 55 12.34 8.16 30.14
N ILE A 56 11.19 8.61 29.63
CA ILE A 56 10.83 8.45 28.21
C ILE A 56 11.68 9.34 27.30
N ASN A 57 12.04 10.56 27.74
CA ASN A 57 12.95 11.42 26.99
C ASN A 57 14.37 10.84 26.93
N THR A 58 14.80 10.15 27.99
CA THR A 58 16.09 9.44 28.05
C THR A 58 16.11 8.21 27.14
N ILE A 59 14.97 7.56 26.90
CA ILE A 59 14.83 6.45 25.94
C ILE A 59 14.65 6.94 24.49
N LYS A 60 13.96 8.08 24.27
CA LYS A 60 13.74 8.64 22.92
C LYS A 60 15.00 9.17 22.25
N LYS A 61 15.90 9.81 23.01
CA LYS A 61 17.18 10.33 22.48
C LYS A 61 18.03 9.24 21.80
N PRO A 62 18.38 8.11 22.46
CA PRO A 62 19.16 7.06 21.83
C PRO A 62 18.40 6.37 20.68
N PHE A 63 17.07 6.25 20.76
CA PHE A 63 16.28 5.66 19.68
C PHE A 63 16.29 6.52 18.40
N ASN A 64 16.17 7.85 18.55
CA ASN A 64 16.26 8.77 17.41
C ASN A 64 17.66 8.75 16.79
N GLU A 65 18.71 8.69 17.60
CA GLU A 65 20.10 8.58 17.15
C GLU A 65 20.34 7.25 16.39
N ILE A 66 19.77 6.15 16.87
CA ILE A 66 19.80 4.86 16.16
C ILE A 66 19.04 4.95 14.83
N ASN A 67 17.84 5.54 14.81
CA ASN A 67 17.04 5.67 13.60
C ASN A 67 17.72 6.56 12.55
N ASP A 68 18.39 7.63 12.97
CA ASP A 68 19.15 8.52 12.09
C ASP A 68 20.42 7.84 11.58
N GLY A 69 21.10 7.03 12.40
CA GLY A 69 22.22 6.19 11.98
C GLY A 69 21.81 5.11 10.98
N ILE A 70 20.69 4.41 11.24
CA ILE A 70 20.12 3.40 10.33
C ILE A 70 19.69 4.05 9.02
N ARG A 71 19.02 5.22 9.07
CA ARG A 71 18.66 5.98 7.87
C ARG A 71 19.88 6.46 7.10
N GLY A 72 20.92 6.95 7.77
CA GLY A 72 22.17 7.34 7.12
C GLY A 72 22.79 6.18 6.34
N VAL A 73 22.84 4.99 6.93
CA VAL A 73 23.36 3.78 6.28
C VAL A 73 22.47 3.27 5.15
N LEU A 74 21.14 3.45 5.26
CA LEU A 74 20.19 3.08 4.19
C LEU A 74 20.06 4.15 3.09
N THR A 75 20.45 5.40 3.36
CA THR A 75 20.36 6.54 2.43
C THR A 75 21.67 6.82 1.69
N ASP A 76 22.77 6.17 2.08
CA ASP A 76 23.96 6.02 1.22
C ASP A 76 23.66 5.07 0.05
N LYS A 77 22.78 5.55 -0.83
CA LYS A 77 22.92 5.27 -2.26
C LYS A 77 24.14 6.07 -2.70
N PRO A 78 25.25 5.44 -3.12
CA PRO A 78 26.42 6.17 -3.56
C PRO A 78 26.02 6.97 -4.81
N SER A 79 25.87 8.28 -4.64
CA SER A 79 25.84 9.21 -5.76
C SER A 79 27.27 9.35 -6.25
N ASP A 80 27.71 8.33 -6.98
CA ASP A 80 28.91 8.37 -7.80
C ASP A 80 28.68 9.37 -8.93
N LYS A 81 29.46 10.44 -8.88
CA LYS A 81 29.86 11.33 -9.97
C LYS A 81 28.77 12.05 -10.76
N ALA A 82 29.02 13.35 -10.87
CA ALA A 82 28.72 14.19 -12.02
C ALA A 82 28.70 13.42 -13.35
N VAL A 83 27.52 12.98 -13.78
CA VAL A 83 27.15 12.96 -15.19
C VAL A 83 26.59 14.34 -15.45
N LYS A 84 27.36 15.14 -16.16
CA LYS A 84 26.93 16.44 -16.67
C LYS A 84 25.69 16.22 -17.53
N THR A 85 24.52 16.57 -17.01
CA THR A 85 23.32 16.86 -17.80
C THR A 85 23.46 18.27 -18.38
N ASP A 86 24.46 18.49 -19.23
CA ASP A 86 24.52 19.63 -20.15
C ASP A 86 24.28 19.10 -21.56
N THR A 87 23.18 18.39 -21.79
CA THR A 87 22.72 18.07 -23.16
C THR A 87 21.26 17.62 -23.19
N LEU A 88 20.35 18.52 -22.81
CA LEU A 88 18.92 18.37 -23.18
C LEU A 88 18.53 19.25 -24.38
N GLU A 89 19.48 19.98 -24.97
CA GLU A 89 19.22 20.83 -26.14
C GLU A 89 19.84 20.30 -27.46
N ASP A 90 20.60 19.20 -27.46
CA ASP A 90 21.30 18.70 -28.68
C ASP A 90 20.77 17.35 -29.22
N ILE A 91 19.66 16.84 -28.68
CA ILE A 91 19.10 15.53 -29.08
C ILE A 91 17.97 15.68 -30.12
N ILE A 92 17.37 16.87 -30.26
CA ILE A 92 16.22 17.06 -31.16
C ILE A 92 16.63 17.21 -32.64
N ASP A 93 17.91 17.48 -32.96
CA ASP A 93 18.36 17.77 -34.35
C ASP A 93 19.14 16.64 -35.05
N ARG A 94 19.20 15.42 -34.48
CA ARG A 94 20.02 14.32 -35.05
C ARG A 94 19.30 13.00 -35.30
N VAL A 95 18.01 13.03 -35.64
CA VAL A 95 17.38 11.87 -36.31
C VAL A 95 17.54 12.04 -37.82
N PRO A 96 18.53 11.38 -38.47
CA PRO A 96 18.54 11.31 -39.92
C PRO A 96 17.35 10.47 -40.37
N VAL A 97 16.47 11.10 -41.16
CA VAL A 97 15.52 10.38 -42.00
C VAL A 97 16.34 9.64 -43.05
N THR A 98 16.59 8.35 -42.83
CA THR A 98 17.06 7.45 -43.88
C THR A 98 15.91 6.55 -44.30
N GLU A 99 15.38 6.85 -45.49
CA GLU A 99 14.58 5.95 -46.30
C GLU A 99 15.35 4.64 -46.56
N THR A 100 14.73 3.50 -46.28
CA THR A 100 15.04 2.24 -46.99
C THR A 100 13.72 1.52 -47.28
N LYS A 101 13.37 1.49 -48.57
CA LYS A 101 12.42 0.56 -49.18
C LYS A 101 12.94 -0.87 -49.09
N GLU A 102 12.05 -1.83 -48.85
CA GLU A 102 12.09 -3.23 -49.34
C GLU A 102 10.75 -3.87 -48.89
N ASP A 103 9.71 -3.89 -49.73
CA ASP A 103 9.37 -4.97 -50.68
C ASP A 103 9.54 -6.38 -50.08
N THR A 104 8.44 -7.12 -49.88
CA THR A 104 8.22 -8.51 -50.36
C THR A 104 6.90 -9.10 -49.78
N PRO A 105 6.19 -9.96 -50.55
CA PRO A 105 4.76 -10.23 -50.42
C PRO A 105 4.38 -11.56 -49.74
N ASP A 106 3.11 -11.61 -49.32
CA ASP A 106 2.10 -12.70 -49.38
C ASP A 106 2.52 -14.18 -49.57
N GLN A 107 1.99 -15.05 -48.69
CA GLN A 107 1.37 -16.37 -48.96
C GLN A 107 1.07 -17.07 -47.61
N THR A 108 -0.18 -17.18 -47.15
CA THR A 108 -1.21 -18.22 -47.43
C THR A 108 -0.92 -19.64 -46.90
N ASP A 109 -1.96 -20.18 -46.25
CA ASP A 109 -2.37 -21.59 -46.17
C ASP A 109 -1.65 -22.55 -45.18
N GLN A 110 -2.35 -22.95 -44.09
CA GLN A 110 -3.24 -24.13 -44.12
C GLN A 110 -3.92 -24.43 -42.77
N THR A 111 -5.20 -24.78 -42.90
CA THR A 111 -6.18 -25.38 -41.99
C THR A 111 -5.87 -26.84 -41.58
N ASP A 112 -6.67 -27.35 -40.62
CA ASP A 112 -6.97 -28.78 -40.25
C ASP A 112 -6.11 -29.41 -39.13
N GLN A 113 -6.58 -30.22 -38.16
CA GLN A 113 -7.85 -30.90 -37.82
C GLN A 113 -7.75 -31.34 -36.32
N THR A 114 -8.79 -31.20 -35.48
CA THR A 114 -9.73 -32.24 -34.98
C THR A 114 -9.22 -33.24 -33.89
N GLY A 115 -9.96 -33.28 -32.77
CA GLY A 115 -10.00 -34.32 -31.72
C GLY A 115 -10.43 -33.71 -30.36
N GLN A 116 -11.69 -33.77 -29.86
CA GLN A 116 -12.46 -34.91 -29.30
C GLN A 116 -11.56 -35.85 -28.47
N THR A 117 -11.76 -36.17 -27.18
CA THR A 117 -12.91 -36.36 -26.25
C THR A 117 -12.32 -36.25 -24.80
N GLY A 118 -13.01 -35.86 -23.73
CA GLY A 118 -14.03 -36.61 -22.99
C GLY A 118 -13.65 -36.77 -21.50
N GLN A 119 -14.66 -36.73 -20.63
CA GLN A 119 -14.76 -37.31 -19.27
C GLN A 119 -14.21 -36.56 -18.04
N THR A 120 -15.19 -35.94 -17.37
CA THR A 120 -15.41 -35.85 -15.92
C THR A 120 -15.27 -37.20 -15.21
N ASP A 121 -14.60 -37.27 -14.04
CA ASP A 121 -15.10 -37.99 -12.84
C ASP A 121 -14.20 -37.79 -11.59
N GLN A 122 -14.86 -37.26 -10.54
CA GLN A 122 -14.70 -37.35 -9.06
C GLN A 122 -13.32 -37.54 -8.35
N PRO A 123 -13.10 -36.83 -7.22
CA PRO A 123 -12.11 -37.21 -6.22
C PRO A 123 -12.65 -38.26 -5.23
N GLU A 124 -12.01 -39.43 -5.18
CA GLU A 124 -12.22 -40.49 -4.19
C GLU A 124 -11.61 -40.08 -2.83
N ASN A 125 -12.47 -39.78 -1.86
CA ASN A 125 -12.12 -39.63 -0.45
C ASN A 125 -12.12 -41.01 0.22
N ASN A 126 -10.96 -41.45 0.69
CA ASN A 126 -10.84 -42.61 1.58
C ASN A 126 -9.95 -42.28 2.79
N GLY A 127 -10.47 -42.54 3.98
CA GLY A 127 -9.63 -43.00 5.09
C GLY A 127 -9.69 -42.18 6.37
N THR A 128 -10.79 -42.31 7.11
CA THR A 128 -10.84 -42.15 8.56
C THR A 128 -9.83 -43.11 9.22
N LYS A 129 -8.97 -42.61 10.10
CA LYS A 129 -8.32 -43.44 11.12
C LYS A 129 -8.30 -42.70 12.45
N THR A 130 -9.23 -43.12 13.31
CA THR A 130 -9.22 -43.02 14.76
C THR A 130 -7.93 -43.59 15.35
N ASP A 131 -7.29 -42.85 16.24
CA ASP A 131 -6.33 -43.39 17.20
C ASP A 131 -6.83 -43.06 18.62
N ASP A 132 -6.84 -44.10 19.45
CA ASP A 132 -7.14 -44.16 20.89
C ASP A 132 -6.22 -43.29 21.76
#